data_AF-A0A6I0EB70-F1
#
_entry.id   AF-A0A6I0EB70-F1
#
_cell.length_a   1.000
_cell.length_b   1.000
_cell.length_c   1.000
_cell.angle_alpha   90.00
_cell.angle_beta   90.00
_cell.angle_gamma   90.00
#
_symmetry.space_group_name_H-M   'P 1'
#
loop_
_entity.id
_entity.type
_entity.pdbx_description
1 polymer ?
#
loop_
_entity_poly.entity_id
_entity_poly.type
_entity_poly.pdbx_seq_one_letter_code
_entity_poly.pdbx_strand_id
1 'polypeptide(L)'
;MRLLAWVWNGARIVHASLGVKREVIVLLILALPFLFHEYVRDFMAARGVRDWPVVDGTMAAVLVAGMYLYWRLLRHAVIFEYLARPRLAMRILDPGQRYDTFVALGNRMVRLYHLEVINASMYKTAHGVAVTLVEYQKAGDSKVVDIRSRLKVANSDAEEVDLNPGARVVFELCGVDANGAEPASQDKRDHQTFSILPVGSGTLRIFAEARDAPAREEQLRVYIDSTGAMTIKPHSAAA
;
A
#
# COMPACT_ATOMS: atom_id res chain seq x y z
N MET A 1 -19.05 -7.35 -28.10
CA MET A 1 -19.14 -7.63 -26.66
C MET A 1 -17.96 -7.08 -25.83
N ARG A 2 -16.70 -7.12 -26.29
CA ARG A 2 -15.55 -6.56 -25.55
C ARG A 2 -15.60 -5.03 -25.31
N LEU A 3 -16.15 -4.28 -26.26
CA LEU A 3 -16.30 -2.82 -26.15
C LEU A 3 -17.30 -2.44 -25.04
N LEU A 4 -18.43 -3.15 -24.96
CA LEU A 4 -19.44 -2.97 -23.92
C LEU A 4 -18.91 -3.30 -22.53
N ALA A 5 -18.12 -4.37 -22.39
CA ALA A 5 -17.47 -4.72 -21.12
C ALA A 5 -16.45 -3.67 -20.67
N TRP A 6 -15.72 -3.07 -21.63
CA TRP A 6 -14.75 -2.00 -21.35
C TRP A 6 -15.45 -0.69 -20.96
N VAL A 7 -16.50 -0.30 -21.67
CA VAL A 7 -17.35 0.87 -21.34
C VAL A 7 -18.03 0.67 -19.98
N TRP A 8 -18.56 -0.53 -19.71
CA TRP A 8 -19.20 -0.87 -18.44
C TRP A 8 -18.23 -0.84 -17.26
N ASN A 9 -17.01 -1.38 -17.42
CA ASN A 9 -15.97 -1.27 -16.39
C ASN A 9 -15.52 0.19 -16.20
N GLY A 10 -15.38 0.96 -17.29
CA GLY A 10 -15.10 2.39 -17.22
C GLY A 10 -16.18 3.15 -16.45
N ALA A 11 -17.46 2.91 -16.77
CA ALA A 11 -18.61 3.50 -16.10
C ALA A 11 -18.67 3.09 -14.62
N ARG A 12 -18.42 1.81 -14.30
CA ARG A 12 -18.37 1.32 -12.92
C ARG A 12 -17.23 1.98 -12.11
N ILE A 13 -16.07 2.19 -12.72
CA ILE A 13 -14.92 2.87 -12.09
C ILE A 13 -15.22 4.36 -11.89
N VAL A 14 -15.86 5.01 -12.86
CA VAL A 14 -16.32 6.40 -12.78
C VAL A 14 -17.37 6.55 -11.66
N HIS A 15 -18.34 5.64 -11.59
CA HIS A 15 -19.38 5.59 -10.55
C HIS A 15 -18.81 5.42 -9.15
N ALA A 16 -17.88 4.46 -9.00
CA ALA A 16 -17.24 4.17 -7.72
C ALA A 16 -16.29 5.28 -7.24
N SER A 17 -15.71 6.07 -8.16
CA SER A 17 -14.70 7.10 -7.83
C SER A 17 -15.25 8.52 -7.68
N LEU A 18 -16.34 8.86 -8.37
CA LEU A 18 -16.93 10.21 -8.34
C LEU A 18 -18.12 10.33 -7.38
N GLY A 19 -18.79 9.22 -7.06
CA GLY A 19 -20.04 9.18 -6.30
C GLY A 19 -21.22 9.74 -7.10
N VAL A 20 -22.43 9.20 -6.83
CA VAL A 20 -23.68 9.48 -7.57
C VAL A 20 -23.93 10.97 -7.83
N LYS A 21 -23.58 11.84 -6.86
CA LYS A 21 -23.80 13.29 -6.95
C LYS A 21 -23.04 13.95 -8.10
N ARG A 22 -21.81 13.50 -8.39
CA ARG A 22 -20.97 14.11 -9.45
C ARG A 22 -21.31 13.56 -10.84
N GLU A 23 -21.76 12.32 -10.93
CA GLU A 23 -22.31 11.77 -12.18
C GLU A 23 -23.57 12.48 -12.62
N VAL A 24 -24.48 12.76 -11.67
CA VAL A 24 -25.68 13.56 -11.94
C VAL A 24 -25.31 14.93 -12.49
N ILE A 25 -24.29 15.60 -11.93
CA ILE A 25 -23.81 16.91 -12.42
C ILE A 25 -23.28 16.81 -13.86
N VAL A 26 -22.51 15.76 -14.20
CA VAL A 26 -21.98 15.58 -15.56
C VAL A 26 -23.09 15.30 -16.56
N LEU A 27 -24.06 14.45 -16.20
CA LEU A 27 -25.25 14.20 -17.01
C LEU A 27 -26.08 15.48 -17.18
N LEU A 28 -26.20 16.31 -16.13
CA LEU A 28 -26.88 17.60 -16.19
C LEU A 28 -26.19 18.58 -17.14
N ILE A 29 -24.86 18.68 -17.07
CA ILE A 29 -24.05 19.54 -17.96
C ILE A 29 -24.16 19.07 -19.41
N LEU A 30 -24.22 17.76 -19.66
CA LEU A 30 -24.40 17.21 -21.00
C LEU A 30 -25.85 17.33 -21.50
N ALA A 31 -26.84 17.35 -20.61
CA ALA A 31 -28.27 17.51 -20.94
C ALA A 31 -28.67 18.97 -21.15
N LEU A 32 -28.02 19.92 -20.49
CA LEU A 32 -28.24 21.37 -20.59
C LEU A 32 -28.26 21.86 -22.06
N PRO A 33 -27.29 21.52 -22.92
CA PRO A 33 -27.33 21.90 -24.34
C PRO A 33 -28.58 21.40 -25.07
N PHE A 34 -29.09 20.20 -24.76
CA PHE A 34 -30.27 19.63 -25.42
C PHE A 34 -31.56 20.28 -24.92
N LEU A 35 -31.69 20.49 -23.61
CA LEU A 35 -32.87 21.10 -23.00
C LEU A 35 -33.04 22.57 -23.40
N PHE A 36 -31.94 23.28 -23.62
CA PHE A 36 -31.96 24.70 -24.00
C PHE A 36 -31.85 24.92 -25.51
N HIS A 37 -31.66 23.88 -26.34
CA HIS A 37 -31.50 24.04 -27.78
C HIS A 37 -32.77 24.59 -28.44
N GLU A 38 -33.94 24.03 -28.10
CA GLU A 38 -35.23 24.48 -28.64
C GLU A 38 -35.59 25.87 -28.11
N TYR A 39 -35.39 26.12 -26.82
CA TYR A 39 -35.69 27.42 -26.21
C TYR A 39 -34.82 28.56 -26.77
N VAL A 40 -33.53 28.30 -27.02
CA VAL A 40 -32.62 29.27 -27.63
C VAL A 40 -32.96 29.47 -29.12
N ARG A 41 -33.35 28.42 -29.84
CA ARG A 41 -33.82 28.52 -31.23
C ARG A 41 -35.06 29.40 -31.34
N ASP A 42 -36.05 29.18 -30.48
CA ASP A 42 -37.31 29.93 -30.48
C ASP A 42 -37.10 31.40 -30.07
N PHE A 43 -36.27 31.64 -29.06
CA PHE A 43 -35.88 32.99 -28.63
C PHE A 43 -35.16 33.78 -29.75
N MET A 44 -34.29 33.13 -30.51
CA MET A 44 -33.53 33.73 -31.60
C MET A 44 -34.38 33.94 -32.87
N ALA A 45 -35.29 33.00 -33.16
CA ALA A 45 -36.28 33.14 -34.23
C ALA A 45 -37.24 34.32 -33.96
N ALA A 46 -37.67 34.50 -32.71
CA ALA A 46 -38.49 35.64 -32.29
C ALA A 46 -37.74 36.99 -32.40
N ARG A 47 -36.40 36.98 -32.40
CA ARG A 47 -35.53 38.16 -32.59
C ARG A 47 -35.16 38.41 -34.06
N GLY A 48 -35.72 37.64 -35.00
CA GLY A 48 -35.53 37.84 -36.44
C GLY A 48 -34.25 37.20 -37.01
N VAL A 49 -33.50 36.43 -36.21
CA VAL A 49 -32.33 35.69 -36.69
C VAL A 49 -32.82 34.34 -37.23
N ARG A 50 -33.19 34.30 -38.51
CA ARG A 50 -33.78 33.12 -39.17
C ARG A 50 -32.76 32.05 -39.56
N ASP A 51 -31.53 32.46 -39.89
CA ASP A 51 -30.48 31.57 -40.38
C ASP A 51 -29.39 31.40 -39.32
N TRP A 52 -29.77 30.84 -38.17
CA TRP A 52 -28.74 30.24 -37.31
C TRP A 52 -28.12 29.10 -38.11
N PRO A 53 -26.78 29.03 -38.27
CA PRO A 53 -26.18 27.87 -38.88
C PRO A 53 -26.50 26.70 -37.96
N VAL A 54 -27.44 25.85 -38.38
CA VAL A 54 -27.49 24.47 -37.91
C VAL A 54 -26.18 23.92 -38.43
N VAL A 55 -25.11 24.07 -37.65
CA VAL A 55 -23.82 23.54 -38.02
C VAL A 55 -24.06 22.03 -38.07
N ASP A 56 -24.09 21.45 -39.27
CA ASP A 56 -24.16 20.00 -39.49
C ASP A 56 -22.95 19.38 -38.79
N GLY A 57 -23.12 19.08 -37.50
CA GLY A 57 -21.99 18.93 -36.61
C GLY A 57 -22.22 19.36 -35.17
N THR A 58 -23.30 20.06 -34.80
CA THR A 58 -23.57 20.36 -33.38
C THR A 58 -23.71 19.09 -32.56
N MET A 59 -24.45 18.09 -33.06
CA MET A 59 -24.51 16.77 -32.44
C MET A 59 -23.14 16.09 -32.38
N ALA A 60 -22.36 16.15 -33.47
CA ALA A 60 -21.02 15.57 -33.50
C ALA A 60 -20.07 16.29 -32.52
N ALA A 61 -20.15 17.61 -32.41
CA ALA A 61 -19.38 18.44 -31.50
C ALA A 61 -19.76 18.19 -30.05
N VAL A 62 -21.05 18.03 -29.74
CA VAL A 62 -21.54 17.65 -28.40
C VAL A 62 -21.08 16.23 -28.05
N LEU A 63 -21.14 15.28 -28.98
CA LEU A 63 -20.63 13.92 -28.78
C LEU A 63 -19.11 13.91 -28.56
N VAL A 64 -18.34 14.64 -29.37
CA VAL A 64 -16.88 14.75 -29.22
C VAL A 64 -16.52 15.46 -27.92
N ALA A 65 -17.19 16.56 -27.58
CA ALA A 65 -16.98 17.26 -26.32
C ALA A 65 -17.36 16.41 -25.10
N GLY A 66 -18.47 15.65 -25.19
CA GLY A 66 -18.91 14.72 -24.16
C GLY A 66 -17.94 13.55 -23.98
N MET A 67 -17.47 12.96 -25.09
CA MET A 67 -16.46 11.89 -25.06
C MET A 67 -15.13 12.40 -24.52
N TYR A 68 -14.72 13.62 -24.88
CA TYR A 68 -13.52 14.27 -24.35
C TYR A 68 -13.63 14.53 -22.84
N LEU A 69 -14.76 15.07 -22.38
CA LEU A 69 -15.01 15.33 -20.97
C LEU A 69 -15.05 14.02 -20.18
N TYR A 70 -15.77 13.01 -20.68
CA TYR A 70 -15.82 11.67 -20.10
C TYR A 70 -14.43 11.05 -19.99
N TRP A 71 -13.63 11.10 -21.06
CA TRP A 71 -12.25 10.61 -21.06
C TRP A 71 -11.39 11.35 -20.02
N ARG A 72 -11.50 12.69 -19.95
CA ARG A 72 -10.80 13.48 -18.92
C ARG A 72 -11.22 13.05 -17.51
N LEU A 73 -12.50 12.88 -17.25
CA LEU A 73 -13.00 12.44 -15.93
C LEU A 73 -12.50 11.05 -15.59
N LEU A 74 -12.53 10.12 -16.55
CA LEU A 74 -12.03 8.76 -16.37
C LEU A 74 -10.53 8.73 -16.10
N ARG A 75 -9.75 9.57 -16.79
CA ARG A 75 -8.31 9.75 -16.48
C ARG A 75 -8.09 10.20 -15.04
N HIS A 76 -8.86 11.18 -14.55
CA HIS A 76 -8.73 11.66 -13.17
C HIS A 76 -9.18 10.60 -12.16
N ALA A 77 -10.29 9.90 -12.43
CA ALA A 77 -10.77 8.78 -11.63
C ALA A 77 -9.69 7.69 -11.47
N VAL A 78 -9.03 7.29 -12.57
CA VAL A 78 -7.92 6.32 -12.53
C VAL A 78 -6.74 6.83 -11.71
N ILE A 79 -6.37 8.11 -11.84
CA ILE A 79 -5.30 8.72 -11.03
C ILE A 79 -5.67 8.72 -9.54
N PHE A 80 -6.89 9.11 -9.18
CA PHE A 80 -7.35 9.11 -7.79
C PHE A 80 -7.41 7.70 -7.22
N GLU A 81 -7.90 6.73 -7.99
CA GLU A 81 -7.95 5.33 -7.59
C GLU A 81 -6.53 4.78 -7.37
N TYR A 82 -5.58 5.12 -8.24
CA TYR A 82 -4.17 4.74 -8.09
C TYR A 82 -3.52 5.39 -6.86
N LEU A 83 -3.78 6.68 -6.62
CA LEU A 83 -3.27 7.40 -5.45
C LEU A 83 -3.90 6.91 -4.14
N ALA A 84 -5.15 6.47 -4.18
CA ALA A 84 -5.88 5.96 -3.02
C ALA A 84 -5.56 4.50 -2.67
N ARG A 85 -4.83 3.76 -3.54
CA ARG A 85 -4.46 2.37 -3.25
C ARG A 85 -3.77 2.26 -1.89
N PRO A 86 -4.10 1.23 -1.10
CA PRO A 86 -3.40 0.98 0.15
C PRO A 86 -1.90 0.75 -0.13
N ARG A 87 -1.06 1.23 0.78
CA ARG A 87 0.40 1.15 0.67
C ARG A 87 0.94 0.65 1.98
N LEU A 88 1.65 -0.47 1.95
CA LEU A 88 2.29 -1.00 3.15
C LEU A 88 3.69 -0.43 3.27
N ALA A 89 4.01 0.06 4.46
CA ALA A 89 5.36 0.37 4.89
C ALA A 89 5.74 -0.59 6.03
N MET A 90 6.99 -1.02 6.05
CA MET A 90 7.54 -1.88 7.10
C MET A 90 8.64 -1.13 7.83
N ARG A 91 8.76 -1.37 9.13
CA ARG A 91 9.81 -0.82 9.98
C ARG A 91 10.14 -1.80 11.09
N ILE A 92 11.42 -2.13 11.26
CA ILE A 92 11.87 -2.90 12.43
C ILE A 92 11.80 -2.02 13.69
N LEU A 93 11.26 -2.56 14.78
CA LEU A 93 11.25 -1.90 16.08
C LEU A 93 12.43 -2.39 16.91
N ASP A 94 13.12 -1.46 17.55
CA ASP A 94 14.16 -1.82 18.52
C ASP A 94 13.53 -2.47 19.76
N PRO A 95 14.20 -3.46 20.36
CA PRO A 95 13.84 -3.95 21.69
C PRO A 95 13.74 -2.78 22.69
N GLY A 96 12.68 -2.76 23.49
CA GLY A 96 12.42 -1.71 24.49
C GLY A 96 11.78 -0.40 23.98
N GLN A 97 11.65 -0.16 22.66
CA GLN A 97 10.98 1.06 22.18
C GLN A 97 9.45 1.05 22.35
N ARG A 98 8.84 -0.13 22.41
CA ARG A 98 7.37 -0.23 22.47
C ARG A 98 6.84 -1.56 22.99
N TYR A 99 7.50 -2.65 22.62
CA TYR A 99 7.16 -4.01 23.04
C TYR A 99 8.45 -4.70 23.45
N ASP A 100 8.64 -4.88 24.76
CA ASP A 100 9.72 -5.71 25.30
C ASP A 100 9.12 -7.06 25.65
N THR A 101 8.91 -7.88 24.61
CA THR A 101 8.22 -9.16 24.75
C THR A 101 9.24 -10.25 25.03
N PHE A 102 9.11 -10.87 26.20
CA PHE A 102 9.87 -12.04 26.60
C PHE A 102 8.94 -13.24 26.70
N VAL A 103 9.32 -14.34 26.07
CA VAL A 103 8.59 -15.61 26.09
C VAL A 103 9.42 -16.63 26.85
N ALA A 104 8.84 -17.25 27.87
CA ALA A 104 9.46 -18.36 28.57
C ALA A 104 9.30 -19.65 27.75
N LEU A 105 10.42 -20.26 27.38
CA LEU A 105 10.52 -21.55 26.69
C LEU A 105 11.24 -22.54 27.62
N GLY A 106 10.46 -23.16 28.53
CA GLY A 106 10.98 -24.04 29.57
C GLY A 106 11.89 -23.27 30.53
N ASN A 107 13.17 -23.67 30.62
CA ASN A 107 14.17 -23.00 31.46
C ASN A 107 14.86 -21.81 30.75
N ARG A 108 14.46 -21.51 29.51
CA ARG A 108 15.03 -20.43 28.70
C ARG A 108 14.05 -19.27 28.61
N MET A 109 14.54 -18.04 28.70
CA MET A 109 13.76 -16.86 28.36
C MET A 109 14.14 -16.45 26.94
N VAL A 110 13.19 -16.11 26.09
CA VAL A 110 13.44 -15.71 24.71
C VAL A 110 12.89 -14.32 24.48
N ARG A 111 13.73 -13.38 24.03
CA ARG A 111 13.30 -12.03 23.66
C ARG A 111 12.86 -11.99 22.21
N LEU A 112 11.69 -11.42 21.93
CA LEU A 112 11.14 -11.29 20.59
C LEU A 112 11.47 -9.93 19.95
N TYR A 113 11.89 -9.97 18.69
CA TYR A 113 11.99 -8.81 17.81
C TYR A 113 10.69 -8.61 17.05
N HIS A 114 10.37 -7.34 16.78
CA HIS A 114 9.07 -6.92 16.28
C HIS A 114 9.21 -6.13 14.97
N LEU A 115 8.34 -6.41 14.01
CA LEU A 115 8.21 -5.68 12.76
C LEU A 115 6.90 -4.89 12.77
N GLU A 116 6.98 -3.57 12.70
CA GLU A 116 5.81 -2.71 12.55
C GLU A 116 5.45 -2.60 11.07
N VAL A 117 4.19 -2.91 10.75
CA VAL A 117 3.60 -2.71 9.43
C VAL A 117 2.58 -1.60 9.52
N ILE A 118 2.69 -0.64 8.61
CA ILE A 118 1.87 0.58 8.59
C ILE A 118 1.15 0.64 7.25
N ASN A 119 -0.16 0.89 7.28
CA ASN A 119 -0.86 1.34 6.09
C ASN A 119 -0.58 2.84 5.88
N ALA A 120 0.36 3.15 5.00
CA ALA A 120 0.74 4.51 4.62
C ALA A 120 -0.30 5.21 3.73
N SER A 121 -1.38 4.53 3.31
CA SER A 121 -2.51 5.20 2.64
C SER A 121 -3.35 5.97 3.63
N MET A 122 -3.79 7.15 3.23
CA MET A 122 -4.73 8.00 3.98
C MET A 122 -6.19 7.75 3.59
N TYR A 123 -6.46 6.87 2.60
CA TYR A 123 -7.76 6.81 1.94
C TYR A 123 -8.44 5.45 1.99
N LYS A 124 -7.68 4.35 1.90
CA LYS A 124 -8.24 2.98 1.86
C LYS A 124 -7.59 2.09 2.90
N THR A 125 -8.42 1.23 3.49
CA THR A 125 -7.98 0.10 4.33
C THR A 125 -7.18 -0.87 3.46
N ALA A 126 -6.13 -1.46 4.03
CA ALA A 126 -5.44 -2.60 3.45
C ALA A 126 -6.04 -3.86 4.05
N HIS A 127 -6.60 -4.73 3.21
CA HIS A 127 -7.32 -5.91 3.68
C HIS A 127 -6.44 -7.15 3.67
N GLY A 128 -6.53 -7.95 4.73
CA GLY A 128 -5.81 -9.20 4.86
C GLY A 128 -4.30 -9.00 4.89
N VAL A 129 -3.81 -8.04 5.66
CA VAL A 129 -2.38 -7.77 5.80
C VAL A 129 -1.73 -8.93 6.54
N ALA A 130 -0.75 -9.56 5.90
CA ALA A 130 0.03 -10.64 6.47
C ALA A 130 1.53 -10.41 6.21
N VAL A 131 2.37 -10.91 7.10
CA VAL A 131 3.82 -10.87 6.96
C VAL A 131 4.36 -12.29 6.93
N THR A 132 5.22 -12.58 5.96
CA THR A 132 5.86 -13.88 5.80
C THR A 132 7.37 -13.73 5.86
N LEU A 133 8.02 -14.48 6.74
CA LEU A 133 9.45 -14.70 6.71
C LEU A 133 9.75 -15.73 5.62
N VAL A 134 10.39 -15.29 4.55
CA VAL A 134 10.61 -16.11 3.35
C VAL A 134 11.86 -16.95 3.51
N GLU A 135 12.99 -16.33 3.81
CA GLU A 135 14.27 -17.04 3.86
C GLU A 135 15.23 -16.45 4.89
N TYR A 136 16.20 -17.28 5.27
CA TYR A 136 17.35 -16.91 6.08
C TYR A 136 18.63 -17.37 5.39
N GLN A 137 19.64 -16.50 5.34
CA GLN A 137 20.98 -16.84 4.90
C GLN A 137 21.98 -16.44 5.96
N LYS A 138 22.76 -17.40 6.46
CA LYS A 138 23.84 -17.13 7.40
C LYS A 138 25.03 -16.49 6.68
N ALA A 139 25.68 -15.54 7.33
CA ALA A 139 26.88 -14.88 6.81
C ALA A 139 27.99 -15.91 6.58
N GLY A 140 28.59 -15.86 5.37
CA GLY A 140 29.64 -16.79 4.95
C GLY A 140 29.14 -18.15 4.46
N ASP A 141 27.85 -18.46 4.61
CA ASP A 141 27.26 -19.68 4.04
C ASP A 141 26.68 -19.41 2.64
N SER A 142 26.94 -20.35 1.72
CA SER A 142 26.34 -20.35 0.37
C SER A 142 24.90 -20.87 0.38
N LYS A 143 24.47 -21.52 1.46
CA LYS A 143 23.15 -22.14 1.58
C LYS A 143 22.12 -21.14 2.12
N VAL A 144 21.08 -20.92 1.35
CA VAL A 144 19.87 -20.20 1.78
C VAL A 144 18.87 -21.20 2.35
N VAL A 145 18.31 -20.89 3.51
CA VAL A 145 17.25 -21.66 4.15
C VAL A 145 15.91 -21.04 3.77
N ASP A 146 15.11 -21.75 2.98
CA ASP A 146 13.73 -21.39 2.66
C ASP A 146 12.82 -21.73 3.86
N ILE A 147 12.07 -20.76 4.37
CA ILE A 147 11.27 -20.84 5.61
C ILE A 147 9.78 -20.73 5.28
N ARG A 148 9.37 -19.66 4.58
CA ARG A 148 7.97 -19.31 4.23
C ARG A 148 6.98 -19.41 5.39
N SER A 149 7.38 -18.92 6.57
CA SER A 149 6.50 -18.90 7.73
C SER A 149 5.75 -17.58 7.83
N ARG A 150 4.44 -17.64 8.01
CA ARG A 150 3.66 -16.47 8.42
C ARG A 150 4.04 -16.05 9.84
N LEU A 151 4.08 -14.74 10.06
CA LEU A 151 4.37 -14.14 11.35
C LEU A 151 3.05 -13.87 12.09
N LYS A 152 3.07 -14.03 13.41
CA LYS A 152 1.94 -13.70 14.27
C LYS A 152 1.91 -12.21 14.56
N VAL A 153 0.71 -11.65 14.71
CA VAL A 153 0.50 -10.32 15.25
C VAL A 153 0.87 -10.33 16.73
N ALA A 154 1.68 -9.37 17.17
CA ALA A 154 2.13 -9.28 18.55
C ALA A 154 0.96 -9.24 19.54
N ASN A 155 1.03 -10.05 20.59
CA ASN A 155 -0.03 -10.23 21.60
C ASN A 155 -1.36 -10.77 21.03
N SER A 156 -1.33 -11.47 19.89
CA SER A 156 -2.51 -12.08 19.26
C SER A 156 -2.12 -13.39 18.59
N ASP A 157 -3.08 -14.29 18.42
CA ASP A 157 -2.90 -15.50 17.61
C ASP A 157 -3.23 -15.27 16.13
N ALA A 158 -3.61 -14.06 15.75
CA ALA A 158 -3.89 -13.71 14.37
C ALA A 158 -2.59 -13.65 13.53
N GLU A 159 -2.64 -14.19 12.32
CA GLU A 159 -1.56 -14.08 11.30
C GLU A 159 -1.93 -13.10 10.18
N GLU A 160 -3.19 -12.65 10.16
CA GLU A 160 -3.76 -11.76 9.14
C GLU A 160 -4.62 -10.70 9.83
N VAL A 161 -4.53 -9.45 9.39
CA VAL A 161 -5.26 -8.32 9.99
C VAL A 161 -5.61 -7.25 8.96
N ASP A 162 -6.75 -6.60 9.12
CA ASP A 162 -7.11 -5.44 8.31
C ASP A 162 -6.52 -4.16 8.90
N LEU A 163 -5.85 -3.35 8.07
CA LEU A 163 -5.24 -2.09 8.48
C LEU A 163 -5.98 -0.90 7.89
N ASN A 164 -6.73 -0.20 8.74
CA ASN A 164 -7.37 1.06 8.40
C ASN A 164 -6.34 2.11 7.94
N PRO A 165 -6.75 3.17 7.21
CA PRO A 165 -5.85 4.23 6.77
C PRO A 165 -5.03 4.82 7.92
N GLY A 166 -3.71 4.89 7.77
CA GLY A 166 -2.78 5.36 8.81
C GLY A 166 -2.63 4.43 10.02
N ALA A 167 -3.33 3.29 10.07
CA ALA A 167 -3.19 2.32 11.14
C ALA A 167 -1.86 1.56 11.03
N ARG A 168 -1.41 1.05 12.19
CA ARG A 168 -0.18 0.28 12.33
C ARG A 168 -0.43 -0.92 13.21
N VAL A 169 0.23 -2.02 12.88
CA VAL A 169 0.22 -3.27 13.63
C VAL A 169 1.64 -3.79 13.75
N VAL A 170 1.88 -4.64 14.74
CA VAL A 170 3.19 -5.22 14.99
C VAL A 170 3.13 -6.72 14.81
N PHE A 171 4.09 -7.28 14.10
CA PHE A 171 4.29 -8.71 13.91
C PHE A 171 5.54 -9.19 14.65
N GLU A 172 5.49 -10.40 15.19
CA GLU A 172 6.61 -11.06 15.88
C GLU A 172 7.54 -11.73 14.84
N LEU A 173 8.81 -11.33 14.79
CA LEU A 173 9.75 -11.77 13.74
C LEU A 173 10.63 -12.94 14.18
N CYS A 174 11.36 -12.76 15.28
CA CYS A 174 12.32 -13.76 15.74
C CYS A 174 12.57 -13.65 17.24
N GLY A 175 12.82 -14.80 17.86
CA GLY A 175 13.19 -14.90 19.27
C GLY A 175 14.68 -15.21 19.45
N VAL A 176 15.32 -14.56 20.41
CA VAL A 176 16.70 -14.85 20.84
C VAL A 176 16.73 -15.23 22.32
N ASP A 177 17.54 -16.21 22.70
CA ASP A 177 17.72 -16.61 24.09
C ASP A 177 18.25 -15.42 24.93
N ALA A 178 17.43 -14.96 25.87
CA ALA A 178 17.69 -13.83 26.74
C ALA A 178 18.56 -14.22 27.95
N ASN A 179 18.76 -15.51 28.23
CA ASN A 179 19.51 -15.96 29.41
C ASN A 179 21.03 -15.76 29.33
N GLY A 180 21.56 -15.20 28.24
CA GLY A 180 22.98 -14.92 28.08
C GLY A 180 23.33 -13.69 27.25
N ALA A 181 22.34 -12.94 26.76
CA ALA A 181 22.54 -11.85 25.80
C ALA A 181 21.87 -10.55 26.26
N GLU A 182 22.68 -9.56 26.66
CA GLU A 182 22.19 -8.20 26.88
C GLU A 182 21.88 -7.52 25.53
N PRO A 183 20.91 -6.58 25.46
CA PRO A 183 20.71 -5.81 24.24
C PRO A 183 21.97 -5.01 23.92
N ALA A 184 22.39 -5.00 22.65
CA ALA A 184 23.39 -4.04 22.20
C ALA A 184 22.87 -2.63 22.49
N SER A 185 23.61 -1.82 23.26
CA SER A 185 23.22 -0.43 23.56
C SER A 185 23.09 0.38 22.26
N GLN A 186 22.33 1.46 22.30
CA GLN A 186 22.12 2.31 21.12
C GLN A 186 23.45 2.78 20.51
N ASP A 187 24.39 3.22 21.34
CA ASP A 187 25.75 3.58 20.89
C ASP A 187 26.50 2.43 20.21
N LYS A 188 26.44 1.21 20.77
CA LYS A 188 27.07 0.03 20.14
C LYS A 188 26.46 -0.28 18.78
N ARG A 189 25.15 -0.10 18.61
CA ARG A 189 24.47 -0.31 17.32
C ARG A 189 24.84 0.74 16.29
N ASP A 190 25.02 1.98 16.71
CA ASP A 190 25.33 3.11 15.82
C ASP A 190 26.79 3.10 15.37
N HIS A 191 27.70 2.61 16.22
CA HIS A 191 29.12 2.40 15.88
C HIS A 191 29.43 1.06 15.20
N GLN A 192 28.46 0.15 15.07
CA GLN A 192 28.65 -1.12 14.37
C GLN A 192 28.73 -0.90 12.86
N THR A 193 29.91 -1.12 12.28
CA THR A 193 30.14 -1.05 10.85
C THR A 193 29.74 -2.39 10.19
N PHE A 194 28.64 -2.41 9.45
CA PHE A 194 28.07 -3.63 8.84
C PHE A 194 28.77 -4.10 7.56
N SER A 195 29.96 -3.58 7.25
CA SER A 195 30.75 -4.01 6.09
C SER A 195 31.34 -5.42 6.28
N ILE A 196 31.42 -5.92 7.52
CA ILE A 196 31.91 -7.26 7.85
C ILE A 196 30.93 -7.91 8.83
N LEU A 197 30.20 -8.94 8.36
CA LEU A 197 29.28 -9.71 9.19
C LEU A 197 30.06 -10.79 9.97
N PRO A 198 30.01 -10.83 11.31
CA PRO A 198 30.71 -11.83 12.11
C PRO A 198 30.04 -13.21 12.01
N VAL A 199 30.80 -14.23 12.43
CA VAL A 199 30.37 -15.62 12.46
C VAL A 199 29.16 -15.77 13.40
N GLY A 200 27.97 -15.95 12.84
CA GLY A 200 26.69 -15.99 13.58
C GLY A 200 25.65 -15.00 13.06
N SER A 201 26.07 -14.00 12.28
CA SER A 201 25.18 -13.05 11.61
C SER A 201 24.55 -13.63 10.33
N GLY A 202 23.60 -12.92 9.73
CA GLY A 202 22.95 -13.33 8.49
C GLY A 202 22.03 -12.28 7.90
N THR A 203 21.24 -12.69 6.91
CA THR A 203 20.18 -11.88 6.30
C THR A 203 18.85 -12.62 6.35
N LEU A 204 17.79 -11.88 6.64
CA LEU A 204 16.41 -12.34 6.57
C LEU A 204 15.73 -11.66 5.38
N ARG A 205 14.86 -12.38 4.68
CA ARG A 205 13.98 -11.80 3.66
C ARG A 205 12.54 -11.91 4.13
N ILE A 206 11.87 -10.77 4.22
CA ILE A 206 10.51 -10.66 4.73
C ILE A 206 9.63 -10.06 3.65
N PHE A 207 8.40 -10.56 3.59
CA PHE A 207 7.39 -10.14 2.63
C PHE A 207 6.12 -9.74 3.38
N ALA A 208 5.71 -8.48 3.24
CA ALA A 208 4.40 -8.01 3.68
C ALA A 208 3.46 -7.94 2.48
N GLU A 209 2.31 -8.58 2.59
CA GLU A 209 1.29 -8.62 1.56
C GLU A 209 -0.07 -8.22 2.11
N ALA A 210 -0.93 -7.72 1.21
CA ALA A 210 -2.35 -7.51 1.45
C ALA A 210 -3.09 -7.77 0.14
N ARG A 211 -4.39 -8.06 0.20
CA ARG A 211 -5.18 -8.45 -0.97
C ARG A 211 -5.26 -7.34 -2.03
N ASP A 212 -5.23 -6.10 -1.58
CA ASP A 212 -5.51 -4.90 -2.37
C ASP A 212 -4.34 -3.90 -2.40
N ALA A 213 -3.22 -4.24 -1.77
CA ALA A 213 -1.98 -3.46 -1.82
C ALA A 213 -0.88 -4.21 -2.59
N PRO A 214 0.03 -3.50 -3.28
CA PRO A 214 1.22 -4.14 -3.80
C PRO A 214 2.03 -4.73 -2.65
N ALA A 215 2.49 -5.97 -2.81
CA ALA A 215 3.32 -6.58 -1.80
C ALA A 215 4.66 -5.85 -1.68
N ARG A 216 5.18 -5.84 -0.45
CA ARG A 216 6.42 -5.16 -0.09
C ARG A 216 7.41 -6.18 0.44
N GLU A 217 8.57 -6.17 -0.17
CA GLU A 217 9.70 -7.00 0.24
C GLU A 217 10.74 -6.14 0.95
N GLU A 218 11.29 -6.67 2.03
CA GLU A 218 12.38 -6.04 2.75
C GLU A 218 13.41 -7.09 3.17
N GLN A 219 14.68 -6.79 2.93
CA GLN A 219 15.78 -7.60 3.38
C GLN A 219 16.35 -6.96 4.65
N LEU A 220 16.46 -7.74 5.71
CA LEU A 220 17.03 -7.31 6.99
C LEU A 220 18.38 -8.00 7.20
N ARG A 221 19.34 -7.25 7.74
CA ARG A 221 20.61 -7.80 8.24
C ARG A 221 20.45 -8.09 9.71
N VAL A 222 20.80 -9.31 10.11
CA VAL A 222 20.84 -9.76 11.49
C VAL A 222 22.30 -9.87 11.89
N TYR A 223 22.66 -9.14 12.93
CA TYR A 223 23.98 -9.17 13.53
C TYR A 223 23.87 -9.87 14.88
N ILE A 224 24.75 -10.83 15.15
CA ILE A 224 24.87 -11.48 16.46
C ILE A 224 26.33 -11.35 16.89
N ASP A 225 26.58 -10.69 18.02
CA ASP A 225 27.93 -10.56 18.55
C ASP A 225 28.39 -11.79 19.35
N SER A 226 29.65 -11.77 19.79
CA SER A 226 30.24 -12.84 20.60
C SER A 226 29.59 -13.01 21.98
N THR A 227 28.81 -12.05 22.44
CA THR A 227 28.02 -12.12 23.68
C THR A 227 26.60 -12.65 23.44
N GLY A 228 26.25 -12.95 22.18
CA GLY A 228 24.92 -13.40 21.79
C GLY A 228 23.92 -12.25 21.61
N ALA A 229 24.35 -10.99 21.74
CA ALA A 229 23.48 -9.84 21.53
C ALA A 229 23.13 -9.74 20.04
N MET A 230 21.83 -9.75 19.75
CA MET A 230 21.31 -9.60 18.39
C MET A 230 21.00 -8.13 18.07
N THR A 231 21.19 -7.72 16.83
CA THR A 231 20.75 -6.43 16.28
C THR A 231 20.22 -6.65 14.87
N ILE A 232 19.06 -6.07 14.55
CA ILE A 232 18.43 -6.21 13.23
C ILE A 232 18.30 -4.82 12.61
N LYS A 233 18.81 -4.65 11.38
CA LYS A 233 18.69 -3.39 10.64
C LYS A 233 18.26 -3.64 9.18
N PRO A 234 17.56 -2.68 8.54
CA PRO A 234 17.29 -2.74 7.12
C PRO A 234 18.59 -2.88 6.31
N HIS A 235 18.58 -3.73 5.27
CA HIS A 235 19.76 -3.90 4.41
C HIS A 235 20.15 -2.60 3.70
N SER A 236 19.21 -1.68 3.49
CA SER A 236 19.43 -0.38 2.84
C SER A 236 20.12 0.68 3.70
N ALA A 237 20.61 0.35 4.91
CA ALA A 237 21.41 1.27 5.72
C ALA A 237 22.89 1.35 5.28
N ALA A 238 23.12 1.46 3.97
CA ALA A 238 24.41 1.80 3.40
C ALA A 238 24.20 2.91 2.37
N ALA A 239 24.22 4.14 2.86
CA ALA A 239 24.58 5.33 2.10
C ALA A 239 25.42 6.21 3.02
#